data_AF-A0A066RYU5-F1
#
_entry.id   AF-A0A066RYU5-F1
#
_cell.length_a   1.000
_cell.length_b   1.000
_cell.length_c   1.000
_cell.angle_alpha   90.00
_cell.angle_beta   90.00
_cell.angle_gamma   90.00
#
_symmetry.space_group_name_H-M   'P 1'
#
loop_
_entity.id
_entity.type
_entity.pdbx_description
1 polymer ?
#
loop_
_entity_poly.entity_id
_entity_poly.type
_entity_poly.pdbx_seq_one_letter_code
_entity_poly.pdbx_strand_id
1 'polypeptide(L)' 'MELMDFVSAILFSLGVLAVALAGGCIFSMLTVKKEDVECVVEKRIEYGVFGGACLAIAGLIGYALS' A
#
# COMPACT_ATOMS: atom_id res chain seq x y z
N MET A 1 -2.34 22.25 20.50
CA MET A 1 -1.24 22.21 19.51
C MET A 1 -0.69 20.79 19.46
N GLU A 2 -0.24 20.24 20.60
CA GLU A 2 0.32 18.87 20.69
C GLU A 2 -0.55 17.72 20.15
N LEU A 3 -1.88 17.77 20.32
CA LEU A 3 -2.77 16.72 19.81
C LEU A 3 -2.81 16.68 18.27
N MET A 4 -2.76 17.83 17.60
CA MET A 4 -2.78 17.87 16.13
C MET A 4 -1.45 17.40 15.55
N ASP A 5 -0.33 17.75 16.20
CA ASP A 5 1.00 17.26 15.82
C ASP A 5 1.10 15.74 15.98
N PHE A 6 0.53 15.19 17.05
CA PHE A 6 0.49 13.75 17.28
C PHE A 6 -0.36 13.01 16.25
N VAL A 7 -1.55 13.54 15.91
CA VAL A 7 -2.42 12.98 14.87
C VAL A 7 -1.75 13.04 13.49
N SER A 8 -1.07 14.14 13.18
CA SER A 8 -0.29 14.30 11.95
C SER A 8 0.84 13.27 11.84
N ALA A 9 1.59 13.05 12.94
CA ALA A 9 2.65 12.04 12.99
C ALA A 9 2.13 10.61 12.78
N ILE A 10 0.95 10.28 13.35
CA ILE A 10 0.30 8.98 13.14
C ILE A 10 -0.13 8.83 11.69
N LEU A 11 -0.82 9.83 11.13
CA LEU A 11 -1.27 9.82 9.73
C LEU A 11 -0.08 9.67 8.78
N PHE A 12 1.01 10.40 9.00
CA PHE A 12 2.23 10.28 8.22
C PHE A 12 2.81 8.87 8.29
N SER A 13 2.92 8.28 9.50
CA SER A 13 3.40 6.91 9.69
C SER A 13 2.51 5.89 8.97
N LEU A 14 1.20 6.10 8.99
CA LEU A 14 0.21 5.26 8.31
C LEU A 14 0.35 5.37 6.77
N GLY A 15 0.61 6.57 6.26
CA GLY A 15 0.89 6.82 4.84
C GLY A 15 2.17 6.12 4.38
N VAL A 16 3.26 6.23 5.15
CA VAL A 16 4.52 5.53 4.88
C VAL A 16 4.32 4.01 4.87
N LEU A 17 3.56 3.47 5.84
CA LEU A 17 3.23 2.05 5.89
C LEU A 17 2.44 1.61 4.65
N ALA A 18 1.46 2.40 4.22
CA ALA A 18 0.66 2.12 3.02
C ALA A 18 1.53 2.11 1.75
N VAL A 19 2.50 3.03 1.62
CA VAL A 19 3.44 3.03 0.50
C VAL A 19 4.35 1.80 0.52
N ALA A 20 4.87 1.42 1.69
CA ALA A 20 5.69 0.22 1.84
C ALA A 20 4.91 -1.06 1.48
N LEU A 21 3.65 -1.16 1.92
CA LEU A 21 2.77 -2.27 1.56
C LEU A 21 2.48 -2.30 0.06
N ALA A 22 2.21 -1.14 -0.55
CA ALA A 22 2.00 -1.07 -1.99
C ALA A 22 3.23 -1.56 -2.77
N GLY A 23 4.43 -1.15 -2.37
CA GLY A 23 5.68 -1.62 -2.95
C GLY A 23 5.85 -3.14 -2.82
N GLY A 24 5.54 -3.69 -1.64
CA GLY A 24 5.56 -5.14 -1.39
C GLY A 24 4.58 -5.91 -2.28
N CYS A 25 3.35 -5.42 -2.42
CA CYS A 25 2.35 -6.05 -3.28
C CYS A 25 2.73 -5.97 -4.76
N ILE A 26 3.23 -4.83 -5.24
CA ILE A 26 3.72 -4.70 -6.62
C ILE A 26 4.92 -5.64 -6.86
N PHE A 27 5.83 -5.77 -5.89
CA PHE A 27 6.93 -6.72 -5.97
C PHE A 27 6.44 -8.17 -6.03
N SER A 28 5.49 -8.56 -5.18
CA SER A 28 4.86 -9.88 -5.21
C SER A 28 4.12 -10.13 -6.52
N MET A 29 3.45 -9.13 -7.10
CA MET A 29 2.84 -9.22 -8.44
C MET A 29 3.87 -9.54 -9.51
N LEU A 30 5.05 -8.91 -9.47
CA LEU A 30 6.10 -9.13 -10.48
C LEU A 30 6.81 -10.47 -10.30
N THR A 31 6.99 -10.91 -9.05
CA THR A 31 7.81 -12.07 -8.68
C THR A 31 7.04 -13.37 -8.44
N VAL A 32 5.71 -13.35 -8.40
CA VAL A 32 4.89 -14.56 -8.24
C VAL A 32 5.22 -15.57 -9.36
N LYS A 33 5.61 -16.78 -8.96
CA LYS A 33 5.92 -17.91 -9.83
C LYS A 33 4.72 -18.84 -9.95
N LYS A 34 4.63 -19.55 -11.08
CA LYS A 34 3.56 -20.53 -11.36
C LYS A 34 3.60 -21.77 -10.47
N GLU A 35 4.75 -22.05 -9.85
CA GLU A 35 4.93 -23.23 -9.00
C GLU A 35 4.30 -23.07 -7.60
N ASP A 36 4.08 -21.83 -7.15
CA ASP A 36 3.58 -21.53 -5.79
C ASP A 36 2.06 -21.29 -5.72
N VAL A 37 1.37 -21.14 -6.86
CA VAL A 37 -0.04 -20.71 -6.92
C VAL A 37 -0.81 -21.34 -8.08
N GLU A 38 -2.06 -21.74 -7.82
CA GLU A 38 -2.97 -22.41 -8.76
C GLU A 38 -3.25 -21.56 -10.01
N CYS A 39 -3.44 -20.25 -9.83
CA CYS A 39 -3.62 -19.31 -10.94
C CYS A 39 -2.79 -18.03 -10.72
N VAL A 40 -1.65 -17.94 -11.42
CA VAL A 40 -0.75 -16.77 -11.36
C VAL A 40 -1.42 -15.46 -11.79
N VAL A 41 -2.30 -15.53 -12.79
CA VAL A 41 -2.96 -14.33 -13.32
C VAL A 41 -3.87 -13.71 -12.26
N GLU A 42 -4.67 -14.54 -11.58
CA GLU A 42 -5.55 -14.10 -10.51
C GLU A 42 -4.75 -13.47 -9.36
N LYS A 43 -3.71 -14.17 -8.88
CA LYS A 43 -2.83 -13.66 -7.82
C LYS A 43 -2.15 -12.34 -8.18
N ARG A 44 -1.68 -12.18 -9.42
CA ARG A 44 -1.10 -10.93 -9.90
C ARG A 44 -2.13 -9.79 -9.91
N ILE A 45 -3.36 -10.06 -10.30
CA ILE A 45 -4.44 -9.07 -10.27
C ILE A 45 -4.77 -8.69 -8.82
N GLU A 46 -4.88 -9.65 -7.90
CA GLU A 46 -5.10 -9.38 -6.47
C GLU A 46 -4.02 -8.46 -5.90
N TYR A 47 -2.74 -8.80 -6.10
CA TYR A 47 -1.62 -7.99 -5.64
C TYR A 47 -1.59 -6.61 -6.30
N GLY A 48 -1.92 -6.51 -7.58
CA GLY A 48 -2.01 -5.24 -8.30
C GLY A 48 -3.13 -4.34 -7.78
N VAL A 49 -4.32 -4.88 -7.55
CA VAL A 49 -5.47 -4.15 -6.98
C VAL A 49 -5.16 -3.71 -5.55
N PHE A 50 -4.57 -4.58 -4.74
CA PHE A 50 -4.22 -4.27 -3.36
C PHE A 50 -3.13 -3.21 -3.28
N GLY A 51 -2.08 -3.32 -4.11
CA GLY A 51 -1.02 -2.32 -4.19
C GLY A 51 -1.55 -0.96 -4.67
N GLY A 52 -2.45 -0.96 -5.66
CA GLY A 52 -3.14 0.24 -6.12
C GLY A 52 -4.02 0.89 -5.05
N ALA A 53 -4.78 0.10 -4.29
CA ALA A 53 -5.59 0.59 -3.18
C ALA A 53 -4.74 1.21 -2.07
N CYS A 54 -3.62 0.59 -1.71
CA CYS A 54 -2.66 1.14 -0.75
C CYS A 54 -2.07 2.48 -1.21
N LEU A 55 -1.75 2.63 -2.51
CA LEU A 55 -1.30 3.91 -3.07
C LEU A 55 -2.40 4.99 -3.04
N ALA A 56 -3.65 4.63 -3.35
CA ALA A 56 -4.77 5.56 -3.28
C ALA A 56 -4.99 6.06 -1.85
N ILE A 57 -4.90 5.17 -0.86
CA ILE A 57 -4.98 5.52 0.57
C ILE A 57 -3.81 6.40 0.99
N ALA A 58 -2.58 6.07 0.58
CA ALA A 58 -1.41 6.91 0.84
C ALA A 58 -1.56 8.31 0.24
N GLY A 59 -2.11 8.42 -0.97
CA GLY A 59 -2.43 9.70 -1.61
C GLY A 59 -3.49 10.51 -0.86
N LEU A 60 -4.56 9.86 -0.38
CA LEU A 60 -5.58 10.49 0.47
C LEU A 60 -5.00 10.99 1.80
N ILE A 61 -4.14 10.21 2.43
CA ILE A 61 -3.43 10.59 3.66
C ILE A 61 -2.51 11.79 3.40
N GLY A 62 -1.76 11.77 2.29
CA GLY A 62 -0.91 12.88 1.88
C GLY A 62 -1.71 14.16 1.62
N TYR A 63 -2.88 14.05 0.98
CA TYR A 63 -3.79 15.18 0.79
C TYR A 63 -4.35 15.71 2.12
N ALA A 64 -4.70 14.83 3.06
CA ALA A 64 -5.19 15.22 4.38
C ALA A 64 -4.12 15.88 5.28
N LEU A 65 -2.84 15.65 4.97
CA LEU A 65 -1.68 16.22 5.67
C LEU A 65 -1.14 17.50 5.01
N SER A 66 -1.60 17.84 3.80
CA SER A 66 -1.20 19.04 3.05
C SER A 66 -1.98 20.28 3.46
#